data_AF-A0A6C0JJ45-F1
#
_entry.id   AF-A0A6C0JJ45-F1
#
_cell.length_a   1.000
_cell.length_b   1.000
_cell.length_c   1.000
_cell.angle_alpha   90.00
_cell.angle_beta   90.00
_cell.angle_gamma   90.00
#
_symmetry.space_group_name_H-M   'P 1'
#
loop_
_entity.id
_entity.type
_entity.pdbx_description
1 polymer ?
#
loop_
_entity_poly.entity_id
_entity_poly.type
_entity_poly.pdbx_seq_one_letter_code
_entity_poly.pdbx_strand_id
1 'polypeptide(L)'
;MSITFSTAWYVFKSKFDTSTYESWIDNLLSNVNAYYLVVYTDVAGSQYIEKYLSNPRIKMIIKPVEEFFTYQFKDYWVYNHSQNHLLNERIDWQLNMLWSEKISFVNETKKNNYFGTKWFGWTDIGYFRDSSNKDLLRDWPNAEKIDQLCKDKVYYACINNRIDYINTLAQIIQDKNDWGLPRTEIPPYQVSVAGGFFICHNSKVEWWNNTYYERLSNYFQHGYLVKDDQIVIVDCIFSEEEHFQLVRENIPELDNWFLFQRFLSH
;
A
#
# COMPACT_ATOMS: atom_id res chain seq x y z
N MET A 1 -13.70 3.38 -18.05
CA MET A 1 -13.17 2.61 -16.91
C MET A 1 -11.80 3.16 -16.57
N SER A 2 -11.64 3.74 -15.39
CA SER A 2 -10.61 4.75 -15.16
C SER A 2 -9.37 4.26 -14.41
N ILE A 3 -9.42 3.11 -13.71
CA ILE A 3 -8.38 2.70 -12.76
C ILE A 3 -8.00 1.22 -12.82
N THR A 4 -6.70 0.94 -12.63
CA THR A 4 -6.15 -0.39 -12.37
C THR A 4 -5.51 -0.41 -10.98
N PHE A 5 -5.94 -1.33 -10.13
CA PHE A 5 -5.27 -1.60 -8.86
C PHE A 5 -4.28 -2.76 -9.00
N SER A 6 -3.25 -2.72 -8.19
CA SER A 6 -2.37 -3.87 -7.92
C SER A 6 -2.62 -4.36 -6.49
N THR A 7 -2.49 -5.67 -6.31
CA THR A 7 -2.52 -6.34 -5.01
C THR A 7 -1.54 -7.51 -5.05
N ALA A 8 -1.27 -8.14 -3.91
CA ALA A 8 -0.42 -9.32 -3.86
C ALA A 8 -0.88 -10.33 -2.82
N TRP A 9 -0.59 -11.60 -3.11
CA TRP A 9 -0.75 -12.69 -2.16
C TRP A 9 0.45 -13.63 -2.25
N TYR A 10 1.12 -13.82 -1.10
CA TYR A 10 2.26 -14.72 -0.95
C TYR A 10 2.08 -15.47 0.38
N VAL A 11 2.38 -16.77 0.38
CA VAL A 11 2.21 -17.61 1.56
C VAL A 11 3.42 -17.45 2.49
N PHE A 12 3.48 -16.32 3.19
CA PHE A 12 4.49 -16.03 4.22
C PHE A 12 3.91 -16.18 5.63
N LYS A 13 4.80 -16.32 6.64
CA LYS A 13 4.38 -16.22 8.05
C LYS A 13 3.80 -14.83 8.29
N SER A 14 2.51 -14.78 8.61
CA SER A 14 1.74 -13.54 8.66
C SER A 14 0.97 -13.39 9.98
N LYS A 15 0.26 -12.26 10.13
CA LYS A 15 -0.46 -11.89 11.36
C LYS A 15 -1.72 -12.73 11.63
N PHE A 16 -2.29 -13.37 10.60
CA PHE A 16 -3.54 -14.12 10.66
C PHE A 16 -3.39 -15.46 9.94
N ASP A 17 -4.28 -16.39 10.24
CA ASP A 17 -4.29 -17.70 9.58
C ASP A 17 -4.70 -17.59 8.11
N THR A 18 -4.20 -18.51 7.29
CA THR A 18 -4.47 -18.57 5.84
C THR A 18 -5.97 -18.56 5.52
N SER A 19 -6.79 -19.26 6.31
CA SER A 19 -8.25 -19.30 6.11
C SER A 19 -8.92 -17.91 6.25
N THR A 20 -8.36 -17.03 7.08
CA THR A 20 -8.84 -15.65 7.20
C THR A 20 -8.55 -14.87 5.91
N TYR A 21 -7.34 -15.03 5.37
CA TYR A 21 -6.97 -14.40 4.11
C TYR A 21 -7.74 -14.96 2.91
N GLU A 22 -8.06 -16.26 2.90
CA GLU A 22 -8.92 -16.85 1.86
C GLU A 22 -10.27 -16.14 1.78
N SER A 23 -10.89 -15.85 2.93
CA SER A 23 -12.15 -15.08 2.98
C SER A 23 -11.96 -13.65 2.45
N TRP A 24 -10.86 -12.99 2.78
CA TRP A 24 -10.60 -11.63 2.28
C TRP A 24 -10.27 -11.58 0.79
N ILE A 25 -9.52 -12.57 0.30
CA ILE A 25 -9.27 -12.79 -1.14
C ILE A 25 -10.61 -12.95 -1.86
N ASP A 26 -11.52 -13.76 -1.32
CA ASP A 26 -12.85 -13.96 -1.90
C ASP A 26 -13.68 -12.68 -1.93
N ASN A 27 -13.64 -11.89 -0.86
CA ASN A 27 -14.30 -10.60 -0.82
C ASN A 27 -13.74 -9.61 -1.85
N LEU A 28 -12.41 -9.49 -2.01
CA LEU A 28 -11.84 -8.55 -2.98
C LEU A 28 -12.08 -9.03 -4.42
N LEU A 29 -11.72 -10.29 -4.72
CA LEU A 29 -11.70 -10.79 -6.10
C LEU A 29 -13.09 -11.01 -6.69
N SER A 30 -14.08 -11.35 -5.86
CA SER A 30 -15.48 -11.46 -6.30
C SER A 30 -16.14 -10.11 -6.56
N ASN A 31 -15.54 -8.99 -6.12
CA ASN A 31 -16.06 -7.64 -6.29
C ASN A 31 -15.35 -6.82 -7.38
N VAL A 32 -14.49 -7.45 -8.20
CA VAL A 32 -13.82 -6.77 -9.33
C VAL A 32 -14.80 -6.55 -10.48
N ASN A 33 -15.62 -5.51 -10.36
CA ASN A 33 -16.70 -5.18 -11.29
C ASN A 33 -16.45 -3.87 -12.06
N ALA A 34 -16.12 -2.79 -11.34
CA ALA A 34 -15.99 -1.45 -11.92
C ALA A 34 -14.53 -0.98 -12.15
N TYR A 35 -13.55 -1.83 -11.83
CA TYR A 35 -12.11 -1.58 -11.98
C TYR A 35 -11.37 -2.78 -12.55
N TYR A 36 -10.09 -2.60 -12.85
CA TYR A 36 -9.17 -3.69 -13.21
C TYR A 36 -8.24 -4.01 -12.05
N LEU A 37 -7.86 -5.27 -11.91
CA LEU A 37 -6.98 -5.73 -10.84
C LEU A 37 -5.84 -6.58 -11.39
N VAL A 38 -4.62 -6.26 -10.97
CA VAL A 38 -3.43 -7.10 -11.18
C VAL A 38 -3.04 -7.72 -9.85
N VAL A 39 -2.99 -9.05 -9.80
CA VAL A 39 -2.61 -9.83 -8.62
C VAL A 39 -1.22 -10.40 -8.82
N TYR A 40 -0.27 -9.97 -8.00
CA TYR A 40 1.07 -10.54 -7.92
C TYR A 40 1.10 -11.69 -6.92
N THR A 41 1.68 -12.82 -7.30
CA THR A 41 1.78 -14.02 -6.47
C THR A 41 2.95 -14.88 -6.91
N ASP A 42 3.30 -15.89 -6.12
CA ASP A 42 4.13 -17.01 -6.58
C ASP A 42 3.27 -18.23 -6.96
N VAL A 43 3.93 -19.34 -7.28
CA VAL A 43 3.28 -20.62 -7.60
C VAL A 43 2.47 -21.16 -6.42
N ALA A 44 2.90 -20.94 -5.18
CA ALA A 44 2.20 -21.43 -4.00
C ALA A 44 0.91 -20.63 -3.73
N GLY A 45 0.95 -19.32 -3.96
CA GLY A 45 -0.20 -18.43 -3.82
C GLY A 45 -1.19 -18.48 -4.99
N SER A 46 -0.78 -18.94 -6.18
CA SER A 46 -1.61 -18.89 -7.41
C SER A 46 -2.91 -19.68 -7.26
N GLN A 47 -2.88 -20.80 -6.54
CA GLN A 47 -4.05 -21.65 -6.30
C GLN A 47 -5.22 -20.90 -5.64
N TYR A 48 -4.94 -19.83 -4.88
CA TYR A 48 -5.97 -19.01 -4.24
C TYR A 48 -6.63 -18.02 -5.20
N ILE A 49 -6.03 -17.78 -6.36
CA ILE A 49 -6.40 -16.74 -7.32
C ILE A 49 -7.00 -17.33 -8.60
N GLU A 50 -6.57 -18.53 -9.00
CA GLU A 50 -6.92 -19.19 -10.28
C GLU A 50 -8.43 -19.25 -10.56
N LYS A 51 -9.26 -19.49 -9.54
CA LYS A 51 -10.72 -19.59 -9.70
C LYS A 51 -11.40 -18.28 -10.14
N TYR A 52 -10.73 -17.12 -10.02
CA TYR A 52 -11.27 -15.82 -10.41
C TYR A 52 -10.81 -15.34 -11.79
N LEU A 53 -9.92 -16.08 -12.46
CA LEU A 53 -9.32 -15.65 -13.74
C LEU A 53 -10.26 -15.74 -14.94
N SER A 54 -11.46 -16.31 -14.76
CA SER A 54 -12.54 -16.19 -15.73
C SER A 54 -13.05 -14.75 -15.87
N ASN A 55 -12.82 -13.88 -14.87
CA ASN A 55 -13.10 -12.47 -14.94
C ASN A 55 -12.01 -11.75 -15.78
N PRO A 56 -12.32 -11.19 -16.96
CA PRO A 56 -11.34 -10.55 -17.84
C PRO A 56 -10.74 -9.27 -17.25
N ARG A 57 -11.25 -8.80 -16.10
CA ARG A 57 -10.73 -7.63 -15.38
C ARG A 57 -9.60 -7.97 -14.41
N ILE A 58 -9.35 -9.26 -14.18
CA ILE A 58 -8.32 -9.75 -13.27
C ILE A 58 -7.18 -10.33 -14.09
N LYS A 59 -5.96 -9.86 -13.81
CA LYS A 59 -4.71 -10.41 -14.35
C LYS A 59 -3.89 -10.96 -13.19
N MET A 60 -3.50 -12.23 -13.25
CA MET A 60 -2.50 -12.80 -12.33
C MET A 60 -1.11 -12.76 -12.96
N ILE A 61 -0.12 -12.40 -12.15
CA ILE A 61 1.30 -12.40 -12.49
C ILE A 61 2.04 -13.31 -11.49
N ILE A 62 2.70 -14.35 -12.01
CA ILE A 62 3.59 -15.17 -11.22
C ILE A 62 4.94 -14.47 -11.14
N LYS A 63 5.36 -14.11 -9.94
CA LYS A 63 6.59 -13.40 -9.64
C LYS A 63 7.20 -13.91 -8.33
N PRO A 64 8.25 -14.75 -8.38
CA PRO A 64 8.98 -15.19 -7.21
C PRO A 64 9.51 -14.02 -6.36
N VAL A 65 9.75 -14.27 -5.08
CA VAL A 65 10.20 -13.24 -4.13
C VAL A 65 11.57 -12.66 -4.49
N GLU A 66 12.42 -13.47 -5.13
CA GLU A 66 13.75 -13.08 -5.60
C GLU A 66 13.70 -12.05 -6.74
N GLU A 67 12.56 -11.93 -7.42
CA GLU A 67 12.33 -10.95 -8.49
C GLU A 67 11.71 -9.64 -7.99
N PHE A 68 11.46 -9.50 -6.69
CA PHE A 68 10.98 -8.26 -6.11
C PHE A 68 12.05 -7.19 -6.25
N PHE A 69 11.63 -5.95 -6.53
CA PHE A 69 12.56 -4.83 -6.55
C PHE A 69 13.27 -4.68 -5.20
N THR A 70 12.54 -4.80 -4.10
CA THR A 70 13.08 -4.69 -2.74
C THR A 70 13.95 -5.87 -2.31
N TYR A 71 13.98 -6.98 -3.07
CA TYR A 71 14.88 -8.10 -2.78
C TYR A 71 16.35 -7.70 -2.92
N GLN A 72 16.67 -6.64 -3.67
CA GLN A 72 18.02 -6.07 -3.71
C GLN A 72 18.51 -5.59 -2.33
N PHE A 73 17.59 -5.34 -1.38
CA PHE A 73 17.88 -4.94 0.00
C PHE A 73 17.76 -6.11 0.99
N LYS A 74 17.81 -7.37 0.53
CA LYS A 74 17.62 -8.57 1.36
C LYS A 74 18.40 -8.53 2.68
N ASP A 75 19.70 -8.29 2.62
CA ASP A 75 20.54 -8.32 3.83
C ASP A 75 20.16 -7.22 4.82
N TYR A 76 19.77 -6.05 4.32
CA TYR A 76 19.22 -4.97 5.14
C TYR A 76 17.87 -5.34 5.75
N TRP A 77 16.99 -6.02 5.01
CA TRP A 77 15.72 -6.49 5.56
C TRP A 77 15.90 -7.50 6.68
N VAL A 78 16.80 -8.48 6.49
CA VAL A 78 17.13 -9.46 7.53
C VAL A 78 17.68 -8.77 8.78
N TYR A 79 18.60 -7.82 8.60
CA TYR A 79 19.15 -7.05 9.71
C TYR A 79 18.08 -6.17 10.40
N ASN A 80 17.34 -5.36 9.65
CA ASN A 80 16.26 -4.52 10.17
C ASN A 80 15.22 -5.34 10.93
N HIS A 81 14.84 -6.50 10.40
CA HIS A 81 13.89 -7.40 11.06
C HIS A 81 14.43 -7.94 12.39
N SER A 82 15.74 -8.23 12.49
CA SER A 82 16.34 -8.64 13.77
C SER A 82 16.22 -7.56 14.87
N GLN A 83 16.17 -6.28 14.49
CA GLN A 83 16.00 -5.13 15.39
C GLN A 83 14.53 -4.75 15.61
N ASN A 84 13.62 -5.25 14.77
CA ASN A 84 12.19 -4.91 14.81
C ASN A 84 11.42 -5.73 15.86
N HIS A 85 11.72 -5.51 17.14
CA HIS A 85 11.13 -6.23 18.27
C HIS A 85 9.59 -6.14 18.36
N LEU A 86 8.96 -5.23 17.62
CA LEU A 86 7.50 -5.09 17.58
C LEU A 86 6.83 -6.12 16.65
N LEU A 87 7.58 -6.71 15.71
CA LEU A 87 7.03 -7.56 14.65
C LEU A 87 7.80 -8.86 14.43
N ASN A 88 9.07 -8.94 14.80
CA ASN A 88 9.95 -10.06 14.42
C ASN A 88 9.57 -11.43 14.98
N GLU A 89 8.80 -11.48 16.07
CA GLU A 89 8.23 -12.73 16.57
C GLU A 89 6.95 -13.15 15.83
N ARG A 90 6.23 -12.18 15.25
CA ARG A 90 4.88 -12.35 14.69
C ARG A 90 4.84 -12.62 13.20
N ILE A 91 5.80 -12.07 12.45
CA ILE A 91 5.86 -12.18 10.98
C ILE A 91 7.27 -12.56 10.54
N ASP A 92 7.44 -12.91 9.27
CA ASP A 92 8.76 -13.04 8.66
C ASP A 92 9.24 -11.72 8.03
N TRP A 93 10.56 -11.54 7.88
CA TRP A 93 11.18 -10.40 7.21
C TRP A 93 10.69 -10.24 5.77
N GLN A 94 10.38 -11.35 5.10
CA GLN A 94 9.83 -11.36 3.74
C GLN A 94 8.47 -10.65 3.68
N LEU A 95 7.64 -10.76 4.73
CA LEU A 95 6.37 -10.04 4.78
C LEU A 95 6.60 -8.53 4.99
N ASN A 96 7.58 -8.15 5.81
CA ASN A 96 7.95 -6.75 5.98
C ASN A 96 8.46 -6.13 4.66
N MET A 97 9.24 -6.90 3.89
CA MET A 97 9.71 -6.53 2.55
C MET A 97 8.54 -6.42 1.56
N LEU A 98 7.61 -7.38 1.55
CA LEU A 98 6.42 -7.35 0.69
C LEU A 98 5.58 -6.09 0.91
N TRP A 99 5.44 -5.64 2.16
CA TRP A 99 4.77 -4.36 2.44
C TRP A 99 5.48 -3.19 1.73
N SER A 100 6.79 -3.20 1.60
CA SER A 100 7.51 -2.14 0.88
C SER A 100 7.55 -2.36 -0.64
N GLU A 101 7.28 -3.57 -1.13
CA GLU A 101 7.25 -3.90 -2.57
C GLU A 101 6.04 -3.33 -3.31
N LYS A 102 4.96 -2.98 -2.58
CA LYS A 102 3.67 -2.60 -3.17
C LYS A 102 3.76 -1.49 -4.23
N ILE A 103 4.64 -0.52 -4.03
CA ILE A 103 4.79 0.62 -4.95
C ILE A 103 5.49 0.18 -6.25
N SER A 104 6.47 -0.71 -6.16
CA SER A 104 7.11 -1.38 -7.30
C SER A 104 6.10 -2.18 -8.12
N PHE A 105 5.21 -2.93 -7.48
CA PHE A 105 4.14 -3.65 -8.20
C PHE A 105 3.19 -2.73 -8.97
N VAL A 106 2.81 -1.59 -8.39
CA VAL A 106 2.01 -0.58 -9.09
C VAL A 106 2.77 0.01 -10.28
N ASN A 107 4.07 0.29 -10.11
CA ASN A 107 4.93 0.79 -11.19
C ASN A 107 5.09 -0.24 -12.32
N GLU A 108 5.30 -1.50 -11.99
CA GLU A 108 5.38 -2.60 -12.95
C GLU A 108 4.04 -2.78 -13.69
N THR A 109 2.91 -2.70 -12.98
CA THR A 109 1.57 -2.74 -13.57
C THR A 109 1.36 -1.59 -14.56
N LYS A 110 1.77 -0.37 -14.20
CA LYS A 110 1.70 0.80 -15.09
C LYS A 110 2.59 0.62 -16.32
N LYS A 111 3.81 0.13 -16.16
CA LYS A 111 4.78 -0.05 -17.26
C LYS A 111 4.30 -1.08 -18.28
N ASN A 112 3.72 -2.18 -17.83
CA ASN A 112 3.16 -3.21 -18.70
C ASN A 112 1.80 -2.82 -19.32
N ASN A 113 1.11 -1.83 -18.73
CA ASN A 113 -0.10 -1.22 -19.27
C ASN A 113 -1.19 -2.25 -19.67
N TYR A 114 -1.42 -3.26 -18.83
CA TYR A 114 -2.29 -4.40 -19.15
C TYR A 114 -3.72 -4.03 -19.57
N PHE A 115 -4.24 -2.89 -19.11
CA PHE A 115 -5.63 -2.49 -19.29
C PHE A 115 -5.82 -1.07 -19.86
N GLY A 116 -4.74 -0.33 -20.18
CA GLY A 116 -4.86 1.00 -20.81
C GLY A 116 -5.48 2.10 -19.92
N THR A 117 -5.34 2.01 -18.60
CA THR A 117 -5.94 2.96 -17.65
C THR A 117 -5.08 4.19 -17.38
N LYS A 118 -5.67 5.24 -16.79
CA LYS A 118 -4.97 6.49 -16.42
C LYS A 118 -4.64 6.57 -14.95
N TRP A 119 -5.41 5.88 -14.12
CA TRP A 119 -5.21 5.83 -12.68
C TRP A 119 -4.69 4.47 -12.26
N PHE A 120 -3.78 4.49 -11.30
CA PHE A 120 -3.14 3.32 -10.74
C PHE A 120 -3.15 3.40 -9.22
N GLY A 121 -3.17 2.26 -8.55
CA GLY A 121 -3.16 2.25 -7.10
C GLY A 121 -2.85 0.89 -6.52
N TRP A 122 -2.60 0.88 -5.23
CA TRP A 122 -2.48 -0.34 -4.46
C TRP A 122 -3.74 -0.56 -3.64
N THR A 123 -4.16 -1.82 -3.52
CA THR A 123 -5.12 -2.27 -2.51
C THR A 123 -4.59 -3.55 -1.88
N ASP A 124 -4.42 -3.56 -0.55
CA ASP A 124 -4.11 -4.79 0.16
C ASP A 124 -5.17 -5.85 -0.16
N ILE A 125 -4.74 -7.12 -0.29
CA ILE A 125 -5.65 -8.24 -0.55
C ILE A 125 -6.71 -8.38 0.56
N GLY A 126 -6.34 -7.95 1.77
CA GLY A 126 -7.17 -7.91 2.96
C GLY A 126 -7.94 -6.60 3.17
N TYR A 127 -8.02 -5.72 2.17
CA TYR A 127 -8.66 -4.41 2.33
C TYR A 127 -10.19 -4.49 2.42
N PHE A 128 -10.80 -5.47 1.75
CA PHE A 128 -12.25 -5.70 1.81
C PHE A 128 -12.56 -6.87 2.75
N ARG A 129 -12.61 -6.59 4.06
CA ARG A 129 -12.77 -7.64 5.09
C ARG A 129 -14.21 -8.03 5.35
N ASP A 130 -15.11 -7.06 5.31
CA ASP A 130 -16.51 -7.28 5.65
C ASP A 130 -17.36 -7.47 4.38
N SER A 131 -18.09 -8.57 4.36
CA SER A 131 -19.02 -8.92 3.31
C SER A 131 -20.38 -8.21 3.44
N SER A 132 -20.60 -7.47 4.53
CA SER A 132 -21.84 -6.72 4.79
C SER A 132 -22.05 -5.54 3.84
N ASN A 133 -20.98 -5.00 3.24
CA ASN A 133 -21.03 -3.82 2.37
C ASN A 133 -21.12 -4.14 0.86
N LYS A 134 -21.54 -5.36 0.46
CA LYS A 134 -21.58 -5.77 -0.95
C LYS A 134 -22.32 -4.79 -1.87
N ASP A 135 -23.40 -4.16 -1.40
CA ASP A 135 -24.15 -3.19 -2.18
C ASP A 135 -23.36 -1.90 -2.46
N LEU A 136 -22.57 -1.43 -1.48
CA LEU A 136 -21.67 -0.28 -1.66
C LEU A 136 -20.52 -0.60 -2.63
N LEU A 137 -20.08 -1.87 -2.63
CA LEU A 137 -18.93 -2.32 -3.40
C LEU A 137 -19.26 -2.73 -4.83
N ARG A 138 -20.54 -3.00 -5.15
CA ARG A 138 -20.95 -3.50 -6.47
C ARG A 138 -20.47 -2.60 -7.61
N ASP A 139 -20.64 -1.29 -7.42
CA ASP A 139 -20.31 -0.25 -8.40
C ASP A 139 -19.04 0.52 -8.00
N TRP A 140 -18.26 -0.01 -7.04
CA TRP A 140 -17.01 0.60 -6.56
C TRP A 140 -15.82 0.27 -7.48
N PRO A 141 -14.91 1.22 -7.75
CA PRO A 141 -15.00 2.63 -7.39
C PRO A 141 -15.89 3.41 -8.37
N ASN A 142 -16.50 4.50 -7.91
CA ASN A 142 -17.22 5.43 -8.76
C ASN A 142 -16.25 6.11 -9.75
N ALA A 143 -16.52 5.97 -11.06
CA ALA A 143 -15.66 6.51 -12.11
C ALA A 143 -15.56 8.04 -12.09
N GLU A 144 -16.65 8.75 -11.80
CA GLU A 144 -16.67 10.22 -11.70
C GLU A 144 -15.81 10.72 -10.54
N LYS A 145 -15.83 10.03 -9.40
CA LYS A 145 -14.93 10.32 -8.26
C LYS A 145 -13.46 10.18 -8.67
N ILE A 146 -13.13 9.11 -9.37
CA ILE A 146 -11.77 8.88 -9.87
C ILE A 146 -11.36 10.01 -10.84
N ASP A 147 -12.26 10.43 -11.73
CA ASP A 147 -11.98 11.48 -12.70
C ASP A 147 -11.84 12.88 -12.07
N GLN A 148 -12.41 13.09 -10.88
CA GLN A 148 -12.28 14.32 -10.10
C GLN A 148 -10.97 14.41 -9.28
N LEU A 149 -10.22 13.32 -9.15
CA LEU A 149 -8.95 13.33 -8.43
C LEU A 149 -7.92 14.23 -9.13
N CYS A 150 -7.13 14.95 -8.34
CA CYS A 150 -6.03 15.78 -8.81
C CYS A 150 -4.89 14.88 -9.32
N LYS A 151 -4.54 15.03 -10.61
CA LYS A 151 -3.54 14.20 -11.28
C LYS A 151 -2.12 14.38 -10.73
N ASP A 152 -1.87 15.49 -10.03
CA ASP A 152 -0.58 15.83 -9.46
C ASP A 152 -0.41 15.35 -8.02
N LYS A 153 -1.36 14.55 -7.51
CA LYS A 153 -1.35 14.04 -6.13
C LYS A 153 -1.31 12.52 -6.07
N VAL A 154 -0.62 12.01 -5.05
CA VAL A 154 -0.74 10.65 -4.54
C VAL A 154 -1.63 10.68 -3.31
N TYR A 155 -2.66 9.84 -3.30
CA TYR A 155 -3.70 9.82 -2.29
C TYR A 155 -3.44 8.71 -1.26
N TYR A 156 -3.41 9.09 0.01
CA TYR A 156 -3.36 8.18 1.15
C TYR A 156 -4.44 8.55 2.18
N ALA A 157 -4.90 7.57 2.95
CA ALA A 157 -5.85 7.84 4.03
C ALA A 157 -5.08 8.27 5.28
N CYS A 158 -5.53 9.36 5.90
CA CYS A 158 -5.07 9.74 7.23
C CYS A 158 -5.97 9.06 8.27
N ILE A 159 -5.39 8.12 9.01
CA ILE A 159 -6.12 7.30 9.99
C ILE A 159 -6.27 8.02 11.33
N ASN A 160 -5.40 8.98 11.62
CA ASN A 160 -5.44 9.76 12.85
C ASN A 160 -5.78 11.23 12.57
N ASN A 161 -6.99 11.63 12.98
CA ASN A 161 -7.50 12.99 12.78
C ASN A 161 -7.05 13.99 13.85
N ARG A 162 -6.28 13.57 14.85
CA ARG A 162 -5.73 14.47 15.84
C ARG A 162 -4.67 15.38 15.22
N ILE A 163 -5.02 16.65 15.03
CA ILE A 163 -4.17 17.66 14.40
C ILE A 163 -2.86 17.85 15.17
N ASP A 164 -2.92 17.86 16.51
CA ASP A 164 -1.74 17.98 17.36
C ASP A 164 -0.76 16.82 17.17
N TYR A 165 -1.28 15.61 17.05
CA TYR A 165 -0.49 14.42 16.78
C TYR A 165 0.19 14.49 15.40
N ILE A 166 -0.58 14.85 14.37
CA ILE A 166 -0.06 14.98 12.99
C ILE A 166 0.99 16.08 12.89
N ASN A 167 0.76 17.24 13.51
CA ASN A 167 1.71 18.35 13.49
C ASN A 167 3.01 18.00 14.22
N THR A 168 2.92 17.29 15.35
CA THR A 168 4.11 16.79 16.06
C THR A 168 4.92 15.83 15.19
N LEU A 169 4.24 14.92 14.50
CA LEU A 169 4.90 13.97 13.60
C LEU A 169 5.55 14.67 12.41
N ALA A 170 4.88 15.65 11.81
CA ALA A 170 5.43 16.47 10.74
C ALA A 170 6.66 17.26 11.20
N GLN A 171 6.66 17.81 12.41
CA GLN A 171 7.81 18.51 12.99
C GLN A 171 9.02 17.59 13.17
N ILE A 172 8.82 16.37 13.71
CA ILE A 172 9.88 15.37 13.82
C ILE A 172 10.47 15.04 12.45
N ILE A 173 9.60 14.87 11.45
CA ILE A 173 10.02 14.52 10.10
C ILE A 173 10.73 15.68 9.42
N GLN A 174 10.33 16.93 9.66
CA GLN A 174 10.93 18.11 9.04
C GLN A 174 12.26 18.53 9.67
N ASP A 175 12.55 18.13 10.92
CA ASP A 175 13.89 18.27 11.49
C ASP A 175 14.85 17.26 10.87
N LYS A 176 15.44 17.62 9.72
CA LYS A 176 16.34 16.75 8.95
C LYS A 176 17.79 16.82 9.44
N ASN A 177 18.50 15.70 9.26
CA ASN A 177 19.96 15.62 9.32
C ASN A 177 20.59 15.82 7.92
N ASP A 178 21.91 15.71 7.83
CA ASP A 178 22.68 15.93 6.59
C ASP A 178 22.40 14.88 5.49
N TRP A 179 21.74 13.77 5.83
CA TRP A 179 21.32 12.72 4.89
C TRP A 179 19.87 12.91 4.42
N GLY A 180 19.23 14.01 4.81
CA GLY A 180 17.83 14.28 4.51
C GLY A 180 16.85 13.37 5.26
N LEU A 181 17.30 12.62 6.29
CA LEU A 181 16.47 11.80 7.17
C LEU A 181 16.09 12.58 8.45
N PRO A 182 14.98 12.23 9.12
CA PRO A 182 14.63 12.83 10.41
C PRO A 182 15.77 12.68 11.42
N ARG A 183 16.21 13.77 12.07
CA ARG A 183 17.27 13.76 13.08
C ARG A 183 16.87 12.91 14.29
N THR A 184 15.60 12.96 14.66
CA THR A 184 14.98 12.02 15.60
C THR A 184 14.21 10.98 14.80
N GLU A 185 14.46 9.69 15.07
CA GLU A 185 13.72 8.62 14.41
C GLU A 185 12.20 8.77 14.58
N ILE A 186 11.47 8.45 13.53
CA ILE A 186 10.01 8.42 13.57
C ILE A 186 9.59 7.37 14.60
N PRO A 187 8.72 7.71 15.57
CA PRO A 187 8.29 6.74 16.58
C PRO A 187 7.70 5.48 15.92
N PRO A 188 8.19 4.28 16.26
CA PRO A 188 7.76 3.06 15.57
C PRO A 188 6.28 2.74 15.84
N TYR A 189 5.72 3.18 16.96
CA TYR A 189 4.30 3.03 17.27
C TYR A 189 3.40 4.08 16.60
N GLN A 190 3.93 4.88 15.66
CA GLN A 190 3.11 5.88 14.99
C GLN A 190 1.96 5.25 14.19
N VAL A 191 0.79 5.90 14.23
CA VAL A 191 -0.43 5.49 13.55
C VAL A 191 -1.03 6.76 12.95
N SER A 192 -0.60 7.13 11.75
CA SER A 192 -0.95 8.41 11.11
C SER A 192 -1.58 8.26 9.73
N VAL A 193 -1.02 7.39 8.88
CA VAL A 193 -1.43 7.17 7.48
C VAL A 193 -1.58 5.68 7.20
N ALA A 194 -2.58 5.28 6.41
CA ALA A 194 -2.78 3.86 6.07
C ALA A 194 -1.83 3.44 4.92
N GLY A 195 -0.98 2.43 5.13
CA GLY A 195 -0.14 1.86 4.07
C GLY A 195 -0.89 0.94 3.10
N GLY A 196 -2.06 0.41 3.52
CA GLY A 196 -2.78 -0.65 2.80
C GLY A 196 -3.51 -0.22 1.53
N PHE A 197 -3.54 1.07 1.21
CA PHE A 197 -4.21 1.58 0.01
C PHE A 197 -3.62 2.92 -0.43
N PHE A 198 -3.40 3.10 -1.74
CA PHE A 198 -3.12 4.41 -2.32
C PHE A 198 -3.58 4.49 -3.78
N ILE A 199 -3.78 5.71 -4.28
CA ILE A 199 -4.10 5.98 -5.69
C ILE A 199 -3.25 7.13 -6.21
N CYS A 200 -2.83 7.05 -7.46
CA CYS A 200 -2.20 8.16 -8.17
C CYS A 200 -2.45 8.06 -9.68
N HIS A 201 -2.33 9.20 -10.37
CA HIS A 201 -2.39 9.23 -11.81
C HIS A 201 -1.10 8.63 -12.40
N ASN A 202 -1.16 8.10 -13.62
CA ASN A 202 -0.03 7.43 -14.28
C ASN A 202 1.24 8.30 -14.38
N SER A 203 1.10 9.62 -14.37
CA SER A 203 2.18 10.62 -14.37
C SER A 203 2.93 10.70 -13.04
N LYS A 204 2.37 10.17 -11.95
CA LYS A 204 2.97 10.17 -10.62
C LYS A 204 3.50 8.82 -10.17
N VAL A 205 3.11 7.72 -10.82
CA VAL A 205 3.53 6.37 -10.44
C VAL A 205 5.06 6.22 -10.38
N GLU A 206 5.77 6.69 -11.42
CA GLU A 206 7.22 6.55 -11.49
C GLU A 206 7.94 7.46 -10.49
N TRP A 207 7.48 8.71 -10.35
CA TRP A 207 7.98 9.62 -9.31
C TRP A 207 7.80 8.98 -7.93
N TRP A 208 6.61 8.47 -7.62
CA TRP A 208 6.32 7.91 -6.31
C TRP A 208 7.19 6.68 -6.00
N ASN A 209 7.37 5.80 -6.99
CA ASN A 209 8.30 4.67 -6.92
C ASN A 209 9.71 5.13 -6.56
N ASN A 210 10.25 6.11 -7.28
CA ASN A 210 11.62 6.56 -7.07
C ASN A 210 11.78 7.24 -5.71
N THR A 211 10.87 8.16 -5.34
CA THR A 211 10.88 8.85 -4.04
C THR A 211 10.83 7.87 -2.87
N TYR A 212 9.96 6.86 -2.93
CA TYR A 212 9.85 5.87 -1.86
C TYR A 212 11.11 5.02 -1.71
N TYR A 213 11.65 4.50 -2.83
CA TYR A 213 12.79 3.59 -2.76
C TYR A 213 14.13 4.28 -2.53
N GLU A 214 14.29 5.53 -2.96
CA GLU A 214 15.40 6.38 -2.52
C GLU A 214 15.35 6.57 -1.01
N ARG A 215 14.16 6.88 -0.47
CA ARG A 215 13.97 7.04 0.97
C ARG A 215 14.26 5.76 1.74
N LEU A 216 13.71 4.63 1.29
CA LEU A 216 13.95 3.31 1.90
C LEU A 216 15.44 2.96 1.89
N SER A 217 16.14 3.24 0.79
CA SER A 217 17.59 2.99 0.70
C SER A 217 18.36 3.80 1.73
N ASN A 218 18.03 5.10 1.89
CA ASN A 218 18.66 5.95 2.90
C ASN A 218 18.42 5.43 4.32
N TYR A 219 17.20 4.98 4.63
CA TYR A 219 16.89 4.37 5.93
C TYR A 219 17.83 3.19 6.22
N PHE A 220 17.98 2.28 5.27
CA PHE A 220 18.86 1.12 5.42
C PHE A 220 20.34 1.47 5.52
N GLN A 221 20.83 2.38 4.67
CA GLN A 221 22.24 2.79 4.67
C GLN A 221 22.66 3.47 5.97
N HIS A 222 21.73 4.16 6.65
CA HIS A 222 22.00 4.91 7.87
C HIS A 222 21.45 4.22 9.14
N GLY A 223 20.97 2.98 9.04
CA GLY A 223 20.59 2.16 10.19
C GLY A 223 19.28 2.58 10.89
N TYR A 224 18.41 3.31 10.19
CA TYR A 224 17.09 3.69 10.72
C TYR A 224 16.13 2.50 10.70
N LEU A 225 15.34 2.34 11.76
CA LEU A 225 14.35 1.27 11.84
C LEU A 225 13.20 1.48 10.83
N VAL A 226 13.05 0.56 9.90
CA VAL A 226 11.87 0.42 9.05
C VAL A 226 10.93 -0.59 9.69
N LYS A 227 10.12 -0.15 10.65
CA LYS A 227 9.18 -1.05 11.33
C LYS A 227 8.19 -1.68 10.35
N ASP A 228 7.56 -0.85 9.53
CA ASP A 228 6.71 -1.24 8.40
C ASP A 228 6.75 -0.14 7.33
N ASP A 229 6.04 -0.36 6.24
CA ASP A 229 5.95 0.57 5.11
C ASP A 229 5.46 1.96 5.53
N GLN A 230 4.60 2.03 6.56
CA GLN A 230 4.03 3.29 7.04
C GLN A 230 5.08 4.28 7.52
N ILE A 231 6.23 3.81 8.05
CA ILE A 231 7.33 4.68 8.49
C ILE A 231 7.94 5.45 7.32
N VAL A 232 8.19 4.76 6.20
CA VAL A 232 8.77 5.37 5.01
C VAL A 232 7.73 6.21 4.27
N ILE A 233 6.49 5.71 4.17
CA ILE A 233 5.37 6.44 3.56
C ILE A 233 5.17 7.78 4.25
N VAL A 234 5.11 7.80 5.59
CA VAL A 234 4.84 9.03 6.33
C VAL A 234 5.99 10.04 6.23
N ASP A 235 7.26 9.57 6.20
CA ASP A 235 8.41 10.43 5.93
C ASP A 235 8.27 11.11 4.56
N CYS A 236 7.99 10.33 3.51
CA CYS A 236 7.79 10.88 2.18
C CYS A 236 6.63 11.87 2.12
N ILE A 237 5.50 11.56 2.76
CA ILE A 237 4.30 12.43 2.74
C ILE A 237 4.62 13.79 3.34
N PHE A 238 5.24 13.82 4.51
CA PHE A 238 5.53 15.10 5.17
C PHE A 238 6.77 15.78 4.62
N SER A 239 7.69 15.07 3.94
CA SER A 239 8.83 15.71 3.27
C SER A 239 8.46 16.37 1.93
N GLU A 240 7.41 15.87 1.25
CA GLU A 240 7.05 16.26 -0.12
C GLU A 240 5.54 16.60 -0.20
N GLU A 241 5.04 17.40 0.75
CA GLU A 241 3.60 17.63 0.97
C GLU A 241 2.85 18.10 -0.30
N GLU A 242 3.50 18.86 -1.19
CA GLU A 242 2.90 19.31 -2.44
C GLU A 242 2.52 18.16 -3.40
N HIS A 243 3.07 16.96 -3.21
CA HIS A 243 2.79 15.80 -4.04
C HIS A 243 1.77 14.83 -3.44
N PHE A 244 1.37 15.04 -2.19
CA PHE A 244 0.41 14.15 -1.52
C PHE A 244 -0.92 14.85 -1.21
N GLN A 245 -1.97 14.03 -1.15
CA GLN A 245 -3.26 14.41 -0.60
C GLN A 245 -3.64 13.38 0.46
N LEU A 246 -3.68 13.82 1.71
CA LEU A 246 -4.26 13.03 2.79
C LEU A 246 -5.77 13.17 2.79
N VAL A 247 -6.47 12.05 2.68
CA VAL A 247 -7.93 11.97 2.78
C VAL A 247 -8.31 11.70 4.23
N ARG A 248 -9.26 12.46 4.76
CA ARG A 248 -9.73 12.38 6.15
C ARG A 248 -11.22 12.11 6.18
N GLU A 249 -11.66 11.37 7.19
CA GLU A 249 -13.07 11.18 7.52
C GLU A 249 -13.24 11.37 9.02
N ASN A 250 -14.20 12.21 9.42
CA ASN A 250 -14.39 12.61 10.81
C ASN A 250 -15.61 11.93 11.46
N ILE A 251 -16.11 10.83 10.88
CA ILE A 251 -17.23 10.06 11.41
C ILE A 251 -16.66 9.03 12.40
N PRO A 252 -16.84 9.20 13.73
CA PRO A 252 -16.14 8.40 14.73
C PRO A 252 -16.44 6.89 14.68
N GLU A 253 -17.60 6.50 14.16
CA GLU A 253 -18.06 5.12 14.07
C GLU A 253 -17.41 4.35 12.91
N LEU A 254 -16.78 5.06 11.97
CA LEU A 254 -16.20 4.47 10.77
C LEU A 254 -14.72 4.20 10.93
N ASP A 255 -14.30 3.04 10.46
CA ASP A 255 -12.90 2.66 10.48
C ASP A 255 -12.14 3.35 9.34
N ASN A 256 -11.29 4.32 9.71
CA ASN A 256 -10.46 5.08 8.77
C ASN A 256 -9.42 4.23 8.04
N TRP A 257 -9.10 3.02 8.51
CA TRP A 257 -8.25 2.09 7.77
C TRP A 257 -8.87 1.68 6.43
N PHE A 258 -10.20 1.75 6.31
CA PHE A 258 -10.96 1.39 5.10
C PHE A 258 -11.61 2.59 4.41
N LEU A 259 -11.13 3.80 4.68
CA LEU A 259 -11.71 5.06 4.23
C LEU A 259 -11.98 5.08 2.71
N PHE A 260 -11.07 4.55 1.89
CA PHE A 260 -11.24 4.56 0.43
C PHE A 260 -12.40 3.71 -0.09
N GLN A 261 -12.93 2.77 0.71
CA GLN A 261 -14.19 2.12 0.36
C GLN A 261 -15.30 3.16 0.23
N ARG A 262 -15.34 4.13 1.15
CA ARG A 262 -16.37 5.18 1.19
C ARG A 262 -16.02 6.38 0.33
N PHE A 263 -14.78 6.86 0.39
CA PHE A 263 -14.34 8.05 -0.36
C PHE A 263 -14.49 7.91 -1.88
N LEU A 264 -14.33 6.69 -2.39
CA LEU A 264 -14.51 6.37 -3.82
C LEU A 264 -15.88 5.75 -4.12
N SER A 265 -16.73 5.56 -3.11
CA SER A 265 -18.14 5.25 -3.32
C SER A 265 -18.92 6.53 -3.62
N HIS A 266 -20.02 6.39 -4.35
CA HIS A 266 -21.02 7.43 -4.66
C HIS A 266 -20.43 8.80 -5.04
#